data_AF-A0AAF0CBU0-F1
#
_entry.id   AF-A0AAF0CBU0-F1
#
_cell.length_a   1.000
_cell.length_b   1.000
_cell.length_c   1.000
_cell.angle_alpha   90.00
_cell.angle_beta   90.00
_cell.angle_gamma   90.00
#
_symmetry.space_group_name_H-M   'P 1'
#
loop_
_entity.id
_entity.type
_entity.pdbx_description
1 polymer ?
#
loop_
_entity_poly.entity_id
_entity_poly.type
_entity_poly.pdbx_seq_one_letter_code
_entity_poly.pdbx_strand_id
1 'polypeptide(L)'
;MRLLISLLAFAVFAGTIFASESRAEVVVYDPPIASGVERAGQCPKRYRYVDENYSGVPKLVYRCAPRYPERCMRRAQQVEAVELLFDVDSDGKPHNVRITRTTNECLNKAAATAVLKWRYEKTVDGATGLLETITMQLAS
;
A
#
# COMPACT_ATOMS: atom_id res chain seq x y z
N MET A 1 -71.46 -17.75 -26.61
CA MET A 1 -71.72 -17.96 -25.16
C MET A 1 -70.46 -18.55 -24.53
N ARG A 2 -69.86 -17.83 -23.56
CA ARG A 2 -68.75 -18.23 -22.66
C ARG A 2 -67.36 -18.34 -23.31
N LEU A 3 -66.23 -17.89 -22.73
CA LEU A 3 -65.92 -17.11 -21.53
C LEU A 3 -64.45 -16.60 -21.65
N LEU A 4 -64.15 -15.49 -20.98
CA LEU A 4 -62.84 -14.85 -20.78
C LEU A 4 -61.77 -15.76 -20.16
N ILE A 5 -60.49 -15.61 -20.55
CA ILE A 5 -59.32 -16.04 -19.75
C ILE A 5 -58.10 -15.09 -19.92
N SER A 6 -57.58 -14.68 -18.75
CA SER A 6 -56.22 -14.25 -18.35
C SER A 6 -55.54 -12.99 -18.92
N LEU A 7 -55.69 -11.93 -18.13
CA LEU A 7 -54.63 -11.17 -17.42
C LEU A 7 -53.14 -11.58 -17.58
N LEU A 8 -52.35 -10.50 -17.66
CA LEU A 8 -51.00 -10.25 -17.09
C LEU A 8 -49.75 -10.70 -17.88
N ALA A 9 -48.97 -9.69 -18.30
CA ALA A 9 -47.51 -9.77 -18.27
C ALA A 9 -46.93 -8.38 -17.96
N PHE A 10 -46.62 -8.15 -16.68
CA PHE A 10 -45.78 -7.05 -16.21
C PHE A 10 -44.31 -7.40 -16.52
N ALA A 11 -43.67 -6.66 -17.43
CA ALA A 11 -42.23 -6.77 -17.64
C ALA A 11 -41.52 -5.73 -16.75
N VAL A 12 -41.11 -6.16 -15.55
CA VAL A 12 -40.18 -5.39 -14.70
C VAL A 12 -38.77 -5.65 -15.23
N PHE A 13 -38.19 -4.67 -15.93
CA PHE A 13 -36.78 -4.68 -16.28
C PHE A 13 -35.96 -4.47 -15.01
N ALA A 14 -35.56 -5.56 -14.37
CA ALA A 14 -34.51 -5.56 -13.37
C ALA A 14 -33.17 -5.27 -14.08
N GLY A 15 -32.81 -3.99 -14.13
CA GLY A 15 -31.48 -3.57 -14.59
C GLY A 15 -30.42 -4.11 -13.65
N THR A 16 -29.66 -5.09 -14.10
CA THR A 16 -28.47 -5.58 -13.41
C THR A 16 -27.35 -4.55 -13.61
N ILE A 17 -27.12 -3.73 -12.58
CA ILE A 17 -25.90 -2.93 -12.47
C ILE A 17 -24.77 -3.93 -12.24
N PHE A 18 -24.02 -4.25 -13.30
CA PHE A 18 -22.75 -4.96 -13.18
C PHE A 18 -21.74 -4.02 -12.53
N ALA A 19 -21.62 -4.10 -11.20
CA ALA A 19 -20.48 -3.55 -10.48
C ALA A 19 -19.24 -4.32 -10.93
N SER A 20 -18.44 -3.69 -11.79
CA SER A 20 -17.14 -4.20 -12.22
C SER A 20 -16.17 -4.10 -11.05
N GLU A 21 -16.02 -5.20 -10.34
CA GLU A 21 -15.07 -5.32 -9.23
C GLU A 21 -13.68 -5.57 -9.85
N SER A 22 -12.93 -4.49 -10.09
CA SER A 22 -11.54 -4.57 -10.51
C SER A 22 -10.71 -5.15 -9.35
N ARG A 23 -10.44 -6.45 -9.40
CA ARG A 23 -9.45 -7.08 -8.52
C ARG A 23 -8.08 -6.52 -8.90
N ALA A 24 -7.59 -5.57 -8.11
CA ALA A 24 -6.20 -5.13 -8.17
C ALA A 24 -5.30 -6.35 -7.90
N GLU A 25 -4.42 -6.66 -8.84
CA GLU A 25 -3.43 -7.72 -8.69
C GLU A 25 -2.44 -7.32 -7.59
N VAL A 26 -2.38 -8.11 -6.53
CA VAL A 26 -1.49 -7.87 -5.40
C VAL A 26 -0.08 -8.32 -5.77
N VAL A 27 0.73 -7.40 -6.26
CA VAL A 27 2.16 -7.64 -6.49
C VAL A 27 2.88 -7.57 -5.15
N VAL A 28 3.34 -8.73 -4.66
CA VAL A 28 4.16 -8.85 -3.45
C VAL A 28 5.62 -8.54 -3.82
N TYR A 29 6.20 -7.53 -3.19
CA TYR A 29 7.60 -7.17 -3.39
C TYR A 29 8.45 -7.79 -2.28
N ASP A 30 9.01 -8.97 -2.54
CA ASP A 30 10.04 -9.53 -1.67
C ASP A 30 11.38 -8.79 -1.91
N PRO A 31 11.97 -8.13 -0.90
CA PRO A 31 13.29 -7.57 -1.08
C PRO A 31 14.31 -8.69 -1.32
N PRO A 32 15.31 -8.48 -2.19
CA PRO A 32 16.52 -9.28 -2.10
C PRO A 32 17.09 -9.08 -0.69
N ILE A 33 17.40 -10.18 0.00
CA ILE A 33 18.08 -10.16 1.30
C ILE A 33 19.48 -9.58 1.06
N ALA A 34 19.58 -8.26 1.01
CA ALA A 34 20.84 -7.57 0.88
C ALA A 34 21.46 -7.48 2.27
N SER A 35 22.23 -8.52 2.62
CA SER A 35 23.30 -8.40 3.59
C SER A 35 24.21 -7.24 3.12
N GLY A 36 24.15 -6.09 3.81
CA GLY A 36 24.96 -4.91 3.48
C GLY A 36 24.24 -3.78 2.74
N VAL A 37 23.15 -3.24 3.31
CA VAL A 37 22.56 -1.97 2.83
C VAL A 37 23.28 -0.78 3.50
N GLU A 38 24.48 -0.44 3.05
CA GLU A 38 25.22 0.73 3.54
C GLU A 38 25.14 1.98 2.65
N ARG A 39 24.45 1.98 1.50
CA ARG A 39 24.45 3.16 0.60
C ARG A 39 23.10 3.53 0.01
N ALA A 40 22.09 3.71 0.86
CA ALA A 40 20.91 4.49 0.50
C ALA A 40 20.81 5.73 1.40
N GLY A 41 20.75 6.91 0.78
CA GLY A 41 20.92 8.23 1.40
C GLY A 41 20.09 8.48 2.66
N GLN A 42 20.81 8.96 3.67
CA GLN A 42 20.45 9.54 4.96
C GLN A 42 19.15 9.08 5.63
N CYS A 43 19.23 7.93 6.29
CA CYS A 43 18.36 7.59 7.42
C CYS A 43 19.15 7.91 8.73
N PRO A 44 18.65 8.74 9.67
CA PRO A 44 19.37 9.18 10.87
C PRO A 44 19.60 8.03 11.86
N LYS A 45 20.76 8.04 12.54
CA LYS A 45 21.32 6.88 13.25
C LYS A 45 20.90 6.66 14.72
N ARG A 46 20.00 7.44 15.32
CA ARG A 46 19.75 7.37 16.78
C ARG A 46 18.33 6.99 17.17
N TYR A 47 18.25 5.90 17.95
CA TYR A 47 17.05 5.24 18.47
C TYR A 47 16.70 5.78 19.87
N ARG A 48 15.40 5.89 20.20
CA ARG A 48 14.90 6.14 21.57
C ARG A 48 13.63 5.31 21.87
N TYR A 49 13.46 5.06 23.18
CA TYR A 49 12.79 3.96 23.89
C TYR A 49 11.30 3.67 23.66
N VAL A 50 10.99 2.42 24.01
CA VAL A 50 9.75 1.62 23.98
C VAL A 50 8.65 2.17 24.88
N ASP A 51 7.40 2.20 24.41
CA ASP A 51 6.18 2.37 25.22
C ASP A 51 5.50 1.00 25.41
N GLU A 52 5.26 0.60 26.66
CA GLU A 52 4.69 -0.69 27.04
C GLU A 52 3.16 -0.75 26.88
N ASN A 53 2.51 0.35 26.47
CA ASN A 53 1.06 0.47 26.43
C ASN A 53 0.52 0.60 24.99
N TYR A 54 0.81 -0.41 24.16
CA TYR A 54 0.67 -0.33 22.70
C TYR A 54 -0.67 -0.89 22.17
N SER A 55 -1.40 -0.09 21.37
CA SER A 55 -2.75 -0.37 20.81
C SER A 55 -2.82 -1.45 19.69
N GLY A 56 -1.77 -2.26 19.52
CA GLY A 56 -1.66 -3.26 18.44
C GLY A 56 -1.10 -2.76 17.10
N VAL A 57 -0.84 -1.46 16.91
CA VAL A 57 -0.33 -0.90 15.63
C VAL A 57 1.00 -0.16 15.81
N PRO A 58 2.18 -0.82 15.74
CA PRO A 58 3.46 -0.34 16.25
C PRO A 58 3.79 1.08 15.80
N LYS A 59 4.50 1.85 16.65
CA LYS A 59 4.71 3.27 16.40
C LYS A 59 5.83 3.46 15.43
N LEU A 60 5.61 4.29 14.41
CA LEU A 60 6.64 4.61 13.44
C LEU A 60 7.76 5.40 14.15
N VAL A 61 8.91 4.76 14.28
CA VAL A 61 10.12 5.39 14.83
C VAL A 61 10.77 6.25 13.75
N TYR A 62 10.76 5.76 12.51
CA TYR A 62 11.49 6.42 11.44
C TYR A 62 11.00 6.07 10.03
N ARG A 63 10.92 7.11 9.17
CA ARG A 63 10.45 7.08 7.77
C ARG A 63 11.57 7.53 6.82
N CYS A 64 12.09 6.66 5.95
CA CYS A 64 12.90 7.10 4.80
C CYS A 64 11.94 7.50 3.66
N ALA A 65 12.11 8.69 3.06
CA ALA A 65 11.37 9.07 1.87
C ALA A 65 11.85 8.25 0.64
N PRO A 66 10.96 7.89 -0.30
CA PRO A 66 11.39 7.29 -1.56
C PRO A 66 12.16 8.29 -2.42
N ARG A 67 13.20 7.82 -3.11
CA ARG A 67 13.84 8.61 -4.18
C ARG A 67 12.98 8.50 -5.45
N TYR A 68 12.70 9.64 -6.07
CA TYR A 68 12.03 9.67 -7.38
C TYR A 68 12.91 9.02 -8.46
N PRO A 69 12.47 7.93 -9.12
CA PRO A 69 13.29 7.30 -10.16
C PRO A 69 13.33 8.16 -11.42
N GLU A 70 14.53 8.45 -11.93
CA GLU A 70 14.74 9.30 -13.11
C GLU A 70 13.96 8.80 -14.34
N ARG A 71 13.91 7.47 -14.55
CA ARG A 71 13.15 6.86 -15.65
C ARG A 71 11.66 7.16 -15.62
N CYS A 72 11.11 7.49 -14.45
CA CYS A 72 9.68 7.75 -14.27
C CYS A 72 9.32 9.24 -14.48
N MET A 73 10.31 10.14 -14.40
CA MET A 73 10.09 11.59 -14.41
C MET A 73 9.42 12.11 -15.69
N ARG A 74 9.76 11.56 -16.86
CA ARG A 74 9.26 12.06 -18.16
C ARG A 74 7.74 11.96 -18.32
N ARG A 75 7.09 11.01 -17.65
CA ARG A 75 5.64 10.76 -17.73
C ARG A 75 4.94 11.01 -16.40
N ALA A 76 5.65 11.58 -15.44
CA ALA A 76 5.16 11.84 -14.09
C ALA A 76 4.20 13.01 -14.07
N GLN A 77 3.18 12.91 -13.23
CA GLN A 77 2.46 14.08 -12.72
C GLN A 77 3.32 14.81 -11.67
N GLN A 78 2.96 16.06 -11.38
CA GLN A 78 3.63 16.85 -10.33
C GLN A 78 3.57 16.16 -8.96
N VAL A 79 2.45 15.48 -8.70
CA VAL A 79 2.18 14.73 -7.48
C VAL A 79 1.64 13.36 -7.87
N GLU A 80 2.28 12.31 -7.37
CA GLU A 80 1.91 10.92 -7.59
C GLU A 80 1.73 10.23 -6.24
N ALA A 81 0.89 9.20 -6.17
CA ALA A 81 0.59 8.49 -4.93
C ALA A 81 0.65 6.97 -5.11
N VAL A 82 1.19 6.30 -4.11
CA VAL A 82 1.24 4.84 -4.01
C VAL A 82 0.71 4.43 -2.64
N GLU A 83 -0.33 3.61 -2.62
CA GLU A 83 -0.91 3.01 -1.41
C GLU A 83 -0.33 1.60 -1.24
N LEU A 84 0.18 1.32 -0.04
CA LEU A 84 0.86 0.08 0.29
C LEU A 84 0.22 -0.56 1.52
N LEU A 85 0.06 -1.88 1.47
CA LEU A 85 -0.32 -2.73 2.58
C LEU A 85 0.88 -3.59 2.97
N PHE A 86 1.27 -3.59 4.24
CA PHE A 86 2.44 -4.37 4.71
C PHE A 86 2.29 -4.81 6.15
N ASP A 87 3.20 -5.68 6.57
CA ASP A 87 3.27 -6.20 7.93
C ASP A 87 4.57 -5.71 8.59
N VAL A 88 4.62 -5.68 9.91
CA VAL A 88 5.78 -5.29 10.72
C VAL A 88 6.11 -6.44 11.65
N ASP A 89 7.35 -6.93 11.63
CA ASP A 89 7.77 -7.99 12.54
C ASP A 89 7.96 -7.47 13.99
N SER A 90 8.18 -8.38 14.95
CA SER A 90 8.43 -8.02 16.35
C SER A 90 9.71 -7.19 16.56
N ASP A 91 10.61 -7.18 15.58
CA ASP A 91 11.82 -6.36 15.54
C ASP A 91 11.55 -4.92 15.04
N GLY A 92 10.33 -4.61 14.63
CA GLY A 92 9.93 -3.31 14.09
C GLY A 92 10.34 -3.11 12.63
N LYS A 93 10.54 -4.18 11.86
CA LYS A 93 10.92 -4.13 10.44
C LYS A 93 9.71 -4.45 9.55
N PRO A 94 9.39 -3.55 8.59
CA PRO A 94 8.37 -3.84 7.59
C PRO A 94 8.77 -5.00 6.67
N HIS A 95 7.79 -5.84 6.32
CA HIS A 95 7.90 -6.94 5.37
C HIS A 95 6.55 -7.20 4.69
N ASN A 96 6.49 -8.16 3.75
CA ASN A 96 5.27 -8.54 3.03
C ASN A 96 4.55 -7.34 2.37
N VAL A 97 5.33 -6.48 1.71
CA VAL A 97 4.84 -5.22 1.13
C VAL A 97 4.07 -5.51 -0.15
N ARG A 98 2.85 -5.00 -0.20
CA ARG A 98 1.87 -5.14 -1.29
C ARG A 98 1.41 -3.77 -1.73
N ILE A 99 1.27 -3.56 -3.04
CA ILE A 99 0.68 -2.34 -3.57
C ILE A 99 -0.81 -2.57 -3.75
N THR A 100 -1.64 -1.73 -3.12
CA THR A 100 -3.11 -1.81 -3.23
C THR A 100 -3.63 -0.85 -4.28
N ARG A 101 -3.05 0.35 -4.38
CA ARG A 101 -3.40 1.38 -5.37
C ARG A 101 -2.17 2.17 -5.77
N THR A 102 -2.12 2.63 -7.02
CA THR A 102 -1.04 3.49 -7.52
C THR A 102 -1.56 4.41 -8.62
N THR A 103 -1.06 5.63 -8.65
CA THR A 103 -1.28 6.55 -9.78
C THR A 103 -0.31 6.28 -10.93
N ASN A 104 0.86 5.68 -10.63
CA ASN A 104 1.91 5.43 -11.61
C ASN A 104 2.77 4.22 -11.20
N GLU A 105 2.59 3.10 -11.90
CA GLU A 105 3.28 1.83 -11.61
C GLU A 105 4.81 1.92 -11.65
N CYS A 106 5.37 2.88 -12.40
CA CYS A 106 6.81 3.10 -12.45
C CYS A 106 7.42 3.40 -11.06
N LEU A 107 6.60 3.95 -10.15
CA LEU A 107 6.98 4.36 -8.79
C LEU A 107 6.84 3.24 -7.75
N ASN A 108 6.10 2.17 -8.04
CA ASN A 108 5.76 1.11 -7.08
C ASN A 108 7.00 0.54 -6.38
N LYS A 109 8.03 0.19 -7.16
CA LYS A 109 9.29 -0.35 -6.62
C LYS A 109 10.00 0.65 -5.70
N ALA A 110 9.97 1.94 -6.02
CA ALA A 110 10.62 2.97 -5.21
C ALA A 110 9.89 3.18 -3.88
N ALA A 111 8.55 3.21 -3.93
CA ALA A 111 7.70 3.28 -2.74
C ALA A 111 7.88 2.07 -1.83
N ALA A 112 7.80 0.84 -2.37
CA ALA A 112 8.00 -0.38 -1.59
C ALA A 112 9.41 -0.44 -0.95
N THR A 113 10.45 -0.07 -1.72
CA THR A 113 11.83 -0.02 -1.20
C THR A 113 11.99 1.01 -0.07
N ALA A 114 11.20 2.08 -0.06
CA ALA A 114 11.22 3.06 1.02
C ALA A 114 10.58 2.48 2.29
N VAL A 115 9.40 1.88 2.19
CA VAL A 115 8.70 1.23 3.32
C VAL A 115 9.59 0.20 4.00
N LEU A 116 10.28 -0.65 3.24
CA LEU A 116 11.19 -1.67 3.80
C LEU A 116 12.36 -1.09 4.61
N LYS A 117 12.67 0.19 4.44
CA LYS A 117 13.71 0.90 5.21
C LYS A 117 13.16 1.64 6.43
N TRP A 118 11.85 1.71 6.58
CA TRP A 118 11.23 2.30 7.76
C TRP A 118 11.51 1.45 8.99
N ARG A 119 11.39 2.05 10.16
CA ARG A 119 11.53 1.37 11.44
C ARG A 119 10.38 1.75 12.33
N TYR A 120 9.87 0.74 13.00
CA TYR A 120 8.80 0.82 13.97
C TYR A 120 9.34 0.44 15.36
N GLU A 121 8.60 0.80 16.40
CA GLU A 121 8.89 0.34 17.76
C GLU A 121 8.73 -1.19 17.79
N LYS A 122 9.60 -1.85 18.55
CA LYS A 122 9.52 -3.29 18.75
C LYS A 122 8.27 -3.64 19.54
N THR A 123 7.58 -4.70 19.13
CA THR A 123 6.41 -5.23 19.83
C THR A 123 6.59 -6.74 20.03
N VAL A 124 5.79 -7.33 20.92
CA VAL A 124 5.85 -8.78 21.16
C VAL A 124 5.41 -9.56 19.91
N ASP A 125 4.30 -9.13 19.29
CA ASP A 125 3.63 -9.88 18.23
C ASP A 125 3.87 -9.33 16.81
N GLY A 126 4.58 -8.21 16.67
CA GLY A 126 4.60 -7.44 15.43
C GLY A 126 3.25 -6.75 15.17
N ALA A 127 2.91 -6.54 13.90
CA ALA A 127 1.59 -6.17 13.44
C ALA A 127 1.39 -6.52 11.97
N THR A 128 0.14 -6.69 11.56
CA THR A 128 -0.22 -7.06 10.19
C THR A 128 -1.20 -6.06 9.59
N GLY A 129 -1.18 -5.94 8.27
CA GLY A 129 -2.16 -5.16 7.54
C GLY A 129 -2.10 -3.65 7.73
N LEU A 130 -0.90 -3.09 7.95
CA LEU A 130 -0.70 -1.64 7.99
C LEU A 130 -0.87 -1.07 6.59
N LEU A 131 -1.76 -0.08 6.45
CA LEU A 131 -2.04 0.61 5.20
C LEU A 131 -1.45 2.03 5.24
N GLU A 132 -0.61 2.37 4.27
CA GLU A 132 0.02 3.68 4.16
C GLU A 132 -0.01 4.20 2.73
N THR A 133 -0.24 5.51 2.58
CA THR A 133 -0.13 6.20 1.29
C THR A 133 1.14 7.03 1.27
N ILE A 134 1.97 6.81 0.26
CA ILE A 134 3.17 7.58 -0.01
C ILE A 134 2.91 8.51 -1.18
N THR A 135 3.03 9.81 -0.92
CA THR A 135 2.98 10.84 -1.95
C THR A 135 4.40 11.17 -2.40
N MET A 136 4.64 11.13 -3.71
CA MET A 136 5.90 11.48 -4.35
C MET A 136 5.70 12.76 -5.17
N GLN A 137 6.50 13.78 -4.89
CA GLN A 137 6.50 15.02 -5.65
C GLN A 137 7.67 15.02 -6.64
N LEU A 138 7.38 15.39 -7.88
CA LEU A 138 8.42 15.64 -8.87
C LEU A 138 9.11 16.96 -8.49
N ALA A 139 10.40 16.90 -8.19
CA ALA A 139 11.19 18.11 -7.95
C ALA A 139 11.23 18.92 -9.26
N SER A 140 10.73 20.15 -9.20
CA SER A 140 10.72 21.14 -10.29
C SER A 140 12.09 21.80 -10.45
#